data_AF-A0A1F8R3B0-F1
#
_entry.id   AF-A0A1F8R3B0-F1
#
_cell.length_a   1.000
_cell.length_b   1.000
_cell.length_c   1.000
_cell.angle_alpha   90.00
_cell.angle_beta   90.00
_cell.angle_gamma   90.00
#
_symmetry.space_group_name_H-M   'P 1'
#
loop_
_entity.id
_entity.type
_entity.pdbx_description
1 polymer ?
#
loop_
_entity_poly.entity_id
_entity_poly.type
_entity_poly.pdbx_seq_one_letter_code
_entity_poly.pdbx_strand_id
1 'polypeptide(L)'
;MLNWEGHVDLDLHVTEPGGEEIYYNNKTSATGGTLDIDNKCSNFRYRRPENICWPAPAQGGAPKGRYKVEVVRYEDCASGVGAVPFTVYTWVDYNQLLPDATGTSTGGPDRDKKIWVREFTFP
;
A
#
# COMPACT_ATOMS: atom_id res chain seq x y z
N MET A 1 -3.52 4.58 -0.58
CA MET A 1 -3.93 4.30 0.82
C MET A 1 -4.43 2.88 0.90
N LEU A 2 -3.84 2.07 1.78
CA LEU A 2 -4.32 0.75 2.16
C LEU A 2 -5.00 0.85 3.53
N ASN A 3 -6.25 0.40 3.62
CA ASN A 3 -7.02 0.41 4.87
C ASN A 3 -7.61 -0.97 5.16
N TRP A 4 -7.52 -1.41 6.41
CA TRP A 4 -8.06 -2.68 6.88
C TRP A 4 -8.44 -2.60 8.36
N GLU A 5 -9.33 -3.49 8.77
CA GLU A 5 -9.69 -3.69 10.18
C GLU A 5 -9.47 -5.17 10.53
N GLY A 6 -8.31 -5.47 11.07
CA GLY A 6 -7.95 -6.81 11.53
C GLY A 6 -6.54 -6.83 12.09
N HIS A 7 -6.28 -7.70 13.08
CA HIS A 7 -4.98 -7.80 13.75
C HIS A 7 -3.97 -8.62 12.91
N VAL A 8 -3.64 -8.06 11.75
CA VAL A 8 -2.72 -8.59 10.74
C VAL A 8 -1.85 -7.44 10.24
N ASP A 9 -0.60 -7.75 9.93
CA ASP A 9 0.35 -6.88 9.25
C ASP A 9 0.14 -6.97 7.73
N LEU A 10 -0.47 -5.93 7.16
CA LEU A 10 -0.60 -5.77 5.71
C LEU A 10 0.24 -4.58 5.26
N ASP A 11 1.14 -4.83 4.32
CA ASP A 11 2.00 -3.79 3.76
C ASP A 11 1.46 -3.29 2.41
N LEU A 12 1.54 -1.98 2.23
CA LEU A 12 1.35 -1.31 0.96
C LEU A 12 2.67 -1.22 0.20
N HIS A 13 2.69 -1.81 -0.99
CA HIS A 13 3.80 -1.73 -1.92
C HIS A 13 3.38 -0.94 -3.16
N VAL A 14 4.20 0.01 -3.60
CA VAL A 14 3.98 0.74 -4.85
C VAL A 14 5.27 0.77 -5.66
N THR A 15 5.26 0.14 -6.83
CA THR A 15 6.31 0.30 -7.84
C THR A 15 5.93 1.45 -8.78
N GLU A 16 6.82 2.43 -8.90
CA GLU A 16 6.64 3.61 -9.73
C GLU A 16 7.11 3.40 -11.19
N PRO A 17 6.86 4.35 -12.12
CA PRO A 17 7.21 4.21 -13.54
C PRO A 17 8.70 3.94 -13.80
N GLY A 18 9.58 4.45 -12.94
CA GLY A 18 11.03 4.20 -13.01
C GLY A 18 11.46 2.82 -12.52
N GLY A 19 10.54 2.03 -11.96
CA GLY A 19 10.77 0.69 -11.43
C GLY A 19 11.20 0.65 -9.97
N GLU A 20 11.39 1.79 -9.31
CA GLU A 20 11.65 1.84 -7.88
C GLU A 20 10.39 1.48 -7.08
N GLU A 21 10.56 0.68 -6.02
CA GLU A 21 9.47 0.20 -5.17
C GLU A 21 9.52 0.88 -3.82
N ILE A 22 8.39 1.44 -3.39
CA ILE A 22 8.19 2.06 -2.09
C ILE A 22 7.39 1.09 -1.22
N TYR A 23 7.93 0.74 -0.05
CA TYR A 23 7.34 -0.20 0.93
C TYR A 23 8.03 -0.06 2.30
N TYR A 24 7.67 -0.87 3.30
CA TYR A 24 8.14 -0.71 4.69
C TYR A 24 9.68 -0.63 4.85
N ASN A 25 10.44 -1.33 4.00
CA ASN A 25 11.91 -1.36 4.02
C ASN A 25 12.57 -0.39 3.02
N ASN A 26 11.80 0.20 2.10
CA ASN A 26 12.23 1.31 1.24
C ASN A 26 11.16 2.41 1.25
N LYS A 27 11.17 3.25 2.27
CA LYS A 27 10.05 4.18 2.54
C LYS A 27 10.02 5.41 1.64
N THR A 28 11.08 5.70 0.91
CA THR A 28 11.19 6.89 0.07
C THR A 28 11.80 6.53 -1.27
N SER A 29 11.33 7.18 -2.34
CA SER A 29 11.89 7.02 -3.69
C SER A 29 12.66 8.26 -4.15
N ALA A 30 13.46 8.11 -5.20
CA ALA A 30 14.17 9.21 -5.85
C ALA A 30 13.23 10.27 -6.45
N THR A 31 11.97 9.92 -6.73
CA THR A 31 10.96 10.83 -7.26
C THR A 31 10.14 11.53 -6.17
N GLY A 32 10.46 11.28 -4.89
CA GLY A 32 9.83 11.93 -3.74
C GLY A 32 8.61 11.20 -3.18
N GLY A 33 8.23 10.05 -3.74
CA GLY A 33 7.18 9.21 -3.15
C GLY A 33 7.60 8.70 -1.78
N THR A 34 6.69 8.77 -0.79
CA THR A 34 6.99 8.44 0.61
C THR A 34 5.88 7.58 1.23
N LEU A 35 6.26 6.49 1.89
CA LEU A 35 5.42 5.73 2.83
C LEU A 35 5.39 6.44 4.19
N ASP A 36 4.21 6.83 4.66
CA ASP A 36 4.04 7.56 5.93
C ASP A 36 4.23 6.67 7.16
N ILE A 37 3.70 5.45 7.12
CA ILE A 37 3.68 4.52 8.24
C ILE A 37 3.83 3.08 7.75
N ASP A 38 4.52 2.28 8.56
CA ASP A 38 4.42 0.81 8.59
C ASP A 38 3.56 0.45 9.83
N ASN A 39 2.36 -0.11 9.61
CA ASN A 39 1.39 -0.48 10.65
C ASN A 39 1.48 -1.96 11.03
N LYS A 40 2.70 -2.41 11.37
CA LYS A 40 2.99 -3.78 11.82
C LYS A 40 2.42 -4.21 13.16
N CYS A 41 2.48 -5.51 13.41
CA CYS A 41 2.00 -6.16 14.63
C CYS A 41 2.52 -5.57 15.94
N SER A 42 3.81 -5.21 16.02
CA SER A 42 4.43 -4.69 17.25
C SER A 42 3.84 -3.35 17.73
N ASN A 43 3.21 -2.57 16.84
CA ASN A 43 2.66 -1.25 17.14
C ASN A 43 1.31 -1.02 16.44
N PHE A 44 0.59 -2.11 16.14
CA PHE A 44 -0.64 -2.08 15.36
C PHE A 44 -1.67 -1.17 16.00
N ARG A 45 -2.32 -0.34 15.18
CA ARG A 45 -3.48 0.46 15.59
C ARG A 45 -4.57 0.37 14.53
N TYR A 46 -5.80 0.12 14.99
CA TYR A 46 -6.99 0.23 14.13
C TYR A 46 -7.09 1.62 13.51
N ARG A 47 -7.59 1.69 12.28
CA ARG A 47 -7.82 2.94 11.55
C ARG A 47 -6.55 3.76 11.32
N ARG A 48 -5.41 3.09 11.20
CA ARG A 48 -4.11 3.69 10.90
C ARG A 48 -3.63 3.15 9.55
N PRO A 49 -4.22 3.63 8.43
CA PRO A 49 -3.92 3.11 7.11
C PRO A 49 -2.49 3.43 6.68
N GLU A 50 -1.96 2.65 5.75
CA GLU A 50 -0.69 2.96 5.09
C GLU A 50 -0.91 3.81 3.84
N ASN A 51 -0.11 4.86 3.70
CA ASN A 51 -0.19 5.79 2.57
C ASN A 51 1.17 5.94 1.91
N ILE A 52 1.19 5.74 0.59
CA ILE A 52 2.29 6.17 -0.25
C ILE A 52 1.82 7.39 -1.04
N CYS A 53 2.51 8.51 -0.86
CA CYS A 53 2.15 9.81 -1.41
C CYS A 53 3.37 10.50 -2.02
N TRP A 54 3.14 11.27 -3.09
CA TRP A 54 4.12 12.19 -3.66
C TRP A 54 3.81 13.64 -3.25
N PRO A 55 4.80 14.55 -3.33
CA PRO A 55 4.58 15.98 -3.14
C PRO A 55 3.55 16.55 -4.12
N ALA A 56 3.05 17.75 -3.83
CA ALA A 56 2.14 18.46 -4.74
C ALA A 56 2.80 18.70 -6.12
N PRO A 57 2.03 18.90 -7.20
CA PRO A 57 2.60 19.09 -8.54
C PRO A 57 3.54 20.30 -8.61
N ALA A 58 3.27 21.35 -7.82
CA ALA A 58 4.13 22.52 -7.67
C ALA A 58 5.51 22.22 -7.03
N GLN A 59 5.68 21.03 -6.44
CA GLN A 59 6.89 20.56 -5.76
C GLN A 59 7.52 19.34 -6.43
N GLY A 60 7.09 19.00 -7.66
CA GLY A 60 7.60 17.87 -8.44
C GLY A 60 6.52 16.87 -8.84
N GLY A 61 5.53 16.63 -7.97
CA GLY A 61 4.45 15.70 -8.24
C GLY A 61 4.87 14.23 -8.30
N ALA A 62 3.89 13.35 -8.52
CA ALA A 62 4.17 11.97 -8.91
C ALA A 62 4.64 11.91 -10.37
N PRO A 63 5.59 11.04 -10.75
CA PRO A 63 5.97 10.88 -12.15
C PRO A 63 4.85 10.28 -12.99
N LYS A 64 4.65 10.77 -14.22
CA LYS A 64 3.71 10.18 -15.18
C LYS A 64 4.16 8.78 -15.60
N GLY A 65 3.22 7.88 -15.85
CA GLY A 65 3.50 6.54 -16.34
C GLY A 65 2.78 5.43 -15.59
N ARG A 66 3.26 4.19 -15.75
CA ARG A 66 2.62 3.01 -15.17
C ARG A 66 3.07 2.79 -13.73
N TYR A 67 2.09 2.62 -12.85
CA TYR A 67 2.28 2.23 -11.47
C TYR A 67 1.75 0.83 -11.26
N LYS A 68 2.37 0.11 -10.32
CA LYS A 68 1.89 -1.16 -9.80
C LYS A 68 1.71 -1.02 -8.29
N VAL A 69 0.50 -1.25 -7.81
CA VAL A 69 0.13 -1.23 -6.40
C VAL A 69 -0.10 -2.66 -5.97
N GLU A 70 0.56 -3.08 -4.90
CA GLU A 70 0.48 -4.43 -4.35
C GLU A 70 0.12 -4.36 -2.87
N VAL A 71 -0.64 -5.34 -2.40
CA VAL A 71 -0.85 -5.57 -0.96
C VAL A 71 -0.17 -6.87 -0.61
N VAL A 72 0.63 -6.82 0.45
CA VAL A 72 1.40 -7.94 0.96
C VAL A 72 0.86 -8.28 2.35
N ARG A 73 0.65 -9.58 2.64
CA ARG A 73 0.40 -10.03 4.00
C ARG A 73 1.72 -10.49 4.59
N TYR A 74 2.23 -9.74 5.54
CA TYR A 74 3.56 -9.96 6.09
C TYR A 74 3.53 -10.87 7.32
N GLU A 75 2.63 -10.59 8.26
CA GLU A 75 2.57 -11.31 9.53
C GLU A 75 1.15 -11.36 10.11
N ASP A 76 0.80 -12.51 10.68
CA ASP A 76 -0.38 -12.63 11.54
C ASP A 76 0.01 -12.24 12.97
N CYS A 77 -0.61 -11.19 13.52
CA CYS A 77 -0.23 -10.65 14.83
C CYS A 77 -0.65 -11.54 16.02
N ALA A 78 -1.39 -12.61 15.75
CA ALA A 78 -1.73 -13.66 16.69
C ALA A 78 -1.97 -14.97 15.94
N SER A 79 -1.90 -16.10 16.64
CA SER A 79 -2.29 -17.39 16.05
C SER A 79 -3.76 -17.40 15.69
N GLY A 80 -4.08 -17.93 14.50
CA GLY A 80 -5.47 -18.10 14.05
C GLY A 80 -6.12 -16.84 13.48
N VAL A 81 -5.34 -15.82 13.11
CA VAL A 81 -5.88 -14.67 12.38
C VAL A 81 -6.40 -15.14 11.02
N GLY A 82 -7.71 -15.04 10.85
CA GLY A 82 -8.40 -15.50 9.66
C GLY A 82 -8.25 -14.55 8.47
N ALA A 83 -9.25 -14.64 7.60
CA ALA A 83 -9.37 -13.74 6.46
C ALA A 83 -9.68 -12.31 6.93
N VAL A 84 -8.93 -11.31 6.44
CA VAL A 84 -9.14 -9.90 6.77
C VAL A 84 -9.39 -9.11 5.49
N PRO A 85 -10.58 -8.48 5.34
CA PRO A 85 -10.85 -7.63 4.20
C PRO A 85 -10.04 -6.33 4.28
N PHE A 86 -9.69 -5.81 3.12
CA PHE A 86 -9.01 -4.52 2.99
C PHE A 86 -9.56 -3.75 1.78
N THR A 87 -9.33 -2.44 1.80
CA THR A 87 -9.63 -1.53 0.69
C THR A 87 -8.38 -0.73 0.34
N VAL A 88 -8.11 -0.61 -0.95
CA VAL A 88 -7.09 0.25 -1.54
C VAL A 88 -7.77 1.41 -2.25
N TYR A 89 -7.46 2.62 -1.80
CA TYR A 89 -7.86 3.86 -2.44
C TYR A 89 -6.67 4.48 -3.16
N THR A 90 -6.88 4.90 -4.42
CA THR A 90 -5.87 5.51 -5.27
C THR A 90 -6.39 6.85 -5.79
N TRP A 91 -5.73 7.94 -5.41
CA TRP A 91 -6.02 9.27 -5.92
C TRP A 91 -4.98 9.70 -6.94
N VAL A 92 -5.46 10.22 -8.05
CA VAL A 92 -4.67 10.77 -9.14
C VAL A 92 -5.02 12.26 -9.27
N ASP A 93 -4.00 13.10 -9.45
CA ASP A 93 -4.13 14.56 -9.54
C ASP A 93 -4.95 15.21 -8.41
N TYR A 94 -4.91 14.63 -7.21
CA TYR A 94 -5.64 15.07 -6.00
C TYR A 94 -7.17 15.11 -6.12
N ASN A 95 -7.73 14.91 -7.32
CA ASN A 95 -9.14 15.14 -7.63
C ASN A 95 -9.83 13.92 -8.24
N GLN A 96 -9.08 12.92 -8.70
CA GLN A 96 -9.64 11.71 -9.29
C GLN A 96 -9.37 10.50 -8.39
N LEU A 97 -10.41 10.05 -7.69
CA LEU A 97 -10.40 8.73 -7.06
C LEU A 97 -10.62 7.68 -8.16
N LEU A 98 -9.64 6.80 -8.37
CA LEU A 98 -9.86 5.58 -9.16
C LEU A 98 -10.86 4.69 -8.42
N PRO A 99 -11.67 3.86 -9.12
CA PRO A 99 -12.62 2.98 -8.47
C PRO A 99 -11.98 2.21 -7.31
N ASP A 100 -12.67 2.20 -6.16
CA ASP A 100 -12.24 1.49 -4.97
C ASP A 100 -11.88 0.05 -5.34
N ALA A 101 -10.72 -0.39 -4.89
CA ALA A 101 -10.33 -1.78 -5.04
C ALA A 101 -10.34 -2.46 -3.69
N THR A 102 -11.15 -3.51 -3.56
CA THR A 102 -11.22 -4.31 -2.35
C THR A 102 -10.53 -5.65 -2.57
N GLY A 103 -10.10 -6.26 -1.47
CA GLY A 103 -9.59 -7.61 -1.47
C GLY A 103 -9.73 -8.23 -0.09
N THR A 104 -9.37 -9.52 -0.01
CA THR A 104 -9.39 -10.27 1.23
C THR A 104 -8.04 -10.93 1.42
N SER A 105 -7.32 -10.52 2.45
CA SER A 105 -6.10 -11.20 2.86
C SER A 105 -6.50 -12.55 3.47
N THR A 106 -5.93 -13.64 2.96
CA THR A 106 -6.16 -14.98 3.51
C THR A 106 -4.90 -15.42 4.22
N GLY A 107 -5.04 -15.95 5.44
CA GLY A 107 -3.92 -16.41 6.25
C GLY A 107 -3.11 -17.53 5.57
N GLY A 108 -1.85 -17.65 5.95
CA GLY A 108 -0.90 -18.64 5.46
C GLY A 108 0.48 -18.40 6.06
N PRO A 109 1.37 -19.42 6.10
CA PRO A 109 2.66 -19.32 6.78
C PRO A 109 3.70 -18.43 6.07
N ASP A 110 3.41 -17.98 4.85
CA ASP A 110 4.35 -17.23 4.03
C ASP A 110 4.33 -15.75 4.39
N ARG A 111 5.42 -15.31 5.02
CA ARG A 111 5.80 -13.90 5.07
C ARG A 111 6.00 -13.38 3.65
N ASP A 112 5.70 -12.10 3.43
CA ASP A 112 5.84 -11.41 2.13
C ASP A 112 4.96 -11.95 0.99
N LYS A 113 3.83 -12.60 1.31
CA LYS A 113 2.92 -13.06 0.26
C LYS A 113 2.19 -11.89 -0.39
N LYS A 114 2.42 -11.68 -1.69
CA LYS A 114 1.62 -10.79 -2.54
C LYS A 114 0.22 -11.37 -2.70
N ILE A 115 -0.76 -10.73 -2.06
CA ILE A 115 -2.15 -11.20 -2.02
C ILE A 115 -3.08 -10.44 -2.96
N TRP A 116 -2.63 -9.29 -3.47
CA TRP A 116 -3.38 -8.46 -4.40
C TRP A 116 -2.46 -7.56 -5.20
N VAL A 117 -2.84 -7.28 -6.44
CA VAL A 117 -2.11 -6.40 -7.35
C VAL A 117 -3.10 -5.61 -8.20
N ARG A 118 -2.77 -4.34 -8.48
CA ARG A 118 -3.42 -3.52 -9.48
C ARG A 118 -2.38 -2.69 -10.19
N GLU A 119 -2.58 -2.49 -11.48
CA GLU A 119 -1.79 -1.57 -12.26
C GLU A 119 -2.69 -0.46 -12.82
N PHE A 120 -2.13 0.74 -12.92
CA PHE A 120 -2.78 1.87 -13.58
C PHE A 120 -1.74 2.78 -14.22
N THR A 121 -2.19 3.62 -15.13
CA THR A 121 -1.33 4.63 -15.77
C THR A 121 -1.75 6.02 -15.31
N PHE A 122 -0.82 6.78 -14.78
CA PHE A 122 -0.98 8.20 -14.50
C PHE A 122 -0.64 9.01 -15.78
N PRO A 123 -1.61 9.71 -16.39
CA PRO A 123 -1.41 10.44 -17.66
C PRO A 123 -0.51 11.68 -17.54
#